data_AF-A0AAV7GXI6-F1
#
_entry.id   AF-A0AAV7GXI6-F1
#
_cell.length_a   1.000
_cell.length_b   1.000
_cell.length_c   1.000
_cell.angle_alpha   90.00
_cell.angle_beta   90.00
_cell.angle_gamma   90.00
#
_symmetry.space_group_name_H-M   'P 1'
#
loop_
_entity.id
_entity.type
_entity.pdbx_description
1 polymer ?
#
loop_
_entity_poly.entity_id
_entity_poly.type
_entity_poly.pdbx_seq_one_letter_code
_entity_poly.pdbx_strand_id
1 'polypeptide(L)' 'MGLDYYDILNVKKNATDSELKKCYRKLAMKWHPDKNPTNKKESEAKFKQISEAYEASCLYFFLGFN' A
#
# COMPACT_ATOMS: atom_id res chain seq x y z
N MET A 1 2.94 -14.87 11.65
CA MET A 1 3.45 -13.49 11.67
C MET A 1 3.01 -12.83 10.37
N GLY A 2 1.75 -12.37 10.31
CA GLY A 2 1.27 -11.69 9.11
C GLY A 2 1.94 -10.34 9.07
N LEU A 3 2.81 -10.09 8.08
CA LEU A 3 3.30 -8.74 7.83
C LEU A 3 2.07 -7.83 7.77
N ASP A 4 2.03 -6.79 8.60
CA ASP A 4 0.94 -5.84 8.65
C ASP A 4 0.96 -4.96 7.38
N TYR A 5 0.64 -5.55 6.23
CA TYR A 5 0.41 -4.87 4.96
C TYR A 5 -0.62 -3.73 5.13
N TYR A 6 -1.58 -3.96 6.02
CA TYR A 6 -2.54 -2.97 6.49
C TYR A 6 -1.86 -1.75 7.15
N ASP A 7 -0.79 -1.93 7.92
CA ASP A 7 -0.04 -0.84 8.55
C ASP A 7 0.79 -0.04 7.52
N ILE A 8 1.39 -0.75 6.55
CA ILE A 8 2.14 -0.15 5.43
C ILE A 8 1.22 0.73 4.57
N LEU A 9 0.02 0.22 4.26
CA LEU A 9 -1.02 0.94 3.53
C LEU A 9 -1.79 1.93 4.41
N ASN A 10 -1.56 1.93 5.71
CA ASN A 10 -2.27 2.72 6.71
C ASN A 10 -3.81 2.56 6.63
N VAL A 11 -4.25 1.31 6.45
CA VAL A 11 -5.65 0.93 6.36
C VAL A 11 -5.99 -0.07 7.46
N LYS A 12 -7.27 -0.18 7.81
CA LYS A 12 -7.72 -1.20 8.77
C LYS A 12 -7.74 -2.59 8.12
N LYS A 13 -7.64 -3.63 8.93
CA LYS A 13 -7.82 -5.04 8.53
C LYS A 13 -9.16 -5.36 7.86
N ASN A 14 -10.19 -4.55 8.12
CA ASN A 14 -11.50 -4.60 7.45
C ASN A 14 -11.66 -3.50 6.38
N ALA A 15 -10.55 -2.97 5.83
CA ALA A 15 -10.64 -1.92 4.83
C ALA A 15 -11.28 -2.45 3.53
N THR A 16 -12.20 -1.67 3.00
CA THR A 16 -12.83 -1.91 1.71
C THR A 16 -11.93 -1.45 0.57
N ASP A 17 -12.21 -1.91 -0.65
CA ASP A 17 -11.50 -1.50 -1.86
C ASP A 17 -11.39 0.03 -2.01
N SER A 18 -12.43 0.75 -1.57
CA SER A 18 -12.50 2.21 -1.60
C SER A 18 -11.46 2.87 -0.68
N GLU A 19 -11.27 2.34 0.53
CA GLU A 19 -10.26 2.81 1.50
C GLU A 19 -8.85 2.49 0.98
N LEU A 20 -8.63 1.28 0.47
CA LEU A 20 -7.38 0.85 -0.15
C LEU A 20 -6.97 1.76 -1.31
N LYS A 21 -7.89 2.07 -2.24
CA LYS A 21 -7.65 3.03 -3.34
C LYS A 21 -7.31 4.42 -2.82
N LYS A 22 -8.02 4.92 -1.81
CA LYS A 22 -7.76 6.25 -1.22
C LYS A 22 -6.36 6.31 -0.60
N CYS A 23 -5.99 5.31 0.19
CA CYS A 23 -4.68 5.26 0.84
C CYS A 23 -3.55 5.09 -0.16
N TYR A 24 -3.70 4.20 -1.15
CA TYR A 24 -2.76 4.05 -2.25
C TYR A 24 -2.48 5.39 -2.95
N ARG A 25 -3.54 6.14 -3.29
CA ARG A 25 -3.41 7.43 -3.96
C ARG A 25 -2.68 8.47 -3.12
N LYS A 26 -2.93 8.50 -1.80
CA LYS A 26 -2.21 9.37 -0.85
C LYS A 26 -0.72 8.99 -0.75
N LEU A 27 -0.43 7.70 -0.66
CA LEU A 27 0.94 7.21 -0.53
C LEU A 27 1.75 7.40 -1.81
N ALA A 28 1.16 7.20 -2.99
CA ALA A 28 1.79 7.48 -4.28
C ALA A 28 2.19 8.96 -4.41
N MET A 29 1.34 9.89 -3.94
CA MET A 29 1.68 11.32 -3.90
C MET A 29 2.76 11.65 -2.86
N LYS A 30 2.78 10.92 -1.73
CA LYS A 30 3.75 11.13 -0.65
C LYS A 30 5.15 10.64 -1.02
N TRP A 31 5.22 9.51 -1.72
CA TRP A 31 6.48 8.90 -2.17
C TRP A 31 6.91 9.35 -3.57
N HIS A 32 6.17 10.27 -4.20
CA HIS A 32 6.48 10.76 -5.54
C HIS A 32 7.93 11.30 -5.61
N PRO A 33 8.74 10.92 -6.62
CA PRO A 33 10.15 11.29 -6.71
C PRO A 33 10.38 12.80 -6.87
N ASP A 34 9.34 13.54 -7.29
CA ASP A 34 9.34 15.00 -7.41
C ASP A 34 9.38 15.71 -6.05
N LYS A 35 8.72 15.14 -5.02
CA LYS A 35 8.70 15.69 -3.66
C LYS A 35 9.82 15.15 -2.77
N ASN A 36 10.47 14.05 -3.16
CA ASN A 36 11.59 13.45 -2.44
C ASN A 36 12.84 13.35 -3.34
N PRO A 37 13.44 14.48 -3.73
CA PRO A 37 14.62 14.48 -4.58
C PRO A 37 15.83 13.77 -3.94
N THR A 38 15.93 13.72 -2.61
CA THR A 38 17.01 13.07 -1.86
C THR A 38 16.78 11.60 -1.54
N ASN A 39 15.53 11.14 -1.48
CA ASN A 39 15.17 9.81 -0.97
C ASN A 39 14.57 8.89 -2.05
N LYS A 40 14.97 9.06 -3.32
CA LYS A 40 14.48 8.24 -4.46
C LYS A 40 14.51 6.73 -4.19
N LYS A 41 15.58 6.21 -3.59
CA LYS A 41 15.70 4.77 -3.25
C LYS A 41 14.66 4.32 -2.22
N GLU A 42 14.42 5.11 -1.17
CA GLU A 42 13.38 4.79 -0.18
C GLU A 42 11.98 4.95 -0.76
N SER A 43 11.76 5.99 -1.56
CA SER A 43 10.51 6.18 -2.31
C SER A 43 10.17 4.97 -3.17
N GLU A 44 11.14 4.47 -3.93
CA GLU A 44 10.94 3.32 -4.80
C GLU A 44 10.67 2.03 -3.99
N ALA A 45 11.44 1.79 -2.93
CA ALA A 45 11.24 0.64 -2.05
C ALA A 45 9.86 0.65 -1.39
N LYS A 46 9.44 1.80 -0.85
CA LYS A 46 8.12 1.98 -0.22
C LYS A 46 7.00 1.85 -1.24
N PHE A 47 7.15 2.43 -2.42
CA PHE A 47 6.16 2.33 -3.50
C PHE A 47 5.94 0.87 -3.91
N LYS A 48 7.02 0.10 -4.03
CA LYS A 48 6.96 -1.34 -4.34
C LYS A 48 6.22 -2.12 -3.25
N GLN A 49 6.55 -1.90 -1.98
CA GLN A 49 5.86 -2.52 -0.84
C GLN A 49 4.36 -2.18 -0.81
N ILE A 50 3.99 -0.94 -1.14
CA ILE A 50 2.60 -0.49 -1.19
C ILE A 50 1.82 -1.20 -2.30
N SER A 51 2.42 -1.35 -3.50
CA SER A 51 1.80 -2.10 -4.59
C SER A 51 1.65 -3.58 -4.26
N GLU A 52 2.69 -4.23 -3.73
CA GLU A 52 2.62 -5.64 -3.31
C GLU A 52 1.55 -5.85 -2.23
N ALA A 53 1.48 -4.96 -1.23
CA ALA A 53 0.46 -4.98 -0.18
C ALA A 53 -0.96 -4.85 -0.76
N TYR A 54 -1.16 -3.91 -1.69
CA TYR A 54 -2.47 -3.68 -2.32
C TYR A 54 -2.89 -4.91 -3.15
N GLU A 55 -1.97 -5.47 -3.94
CA GLU A 55 -2.22 -6.64 -4.77
C GLU A 55 -2.53 -7.88 -3.91
N ALA A 56 -1.76 -8.11 -2.85
CA ALA A 56 -2.00 -9.19 -1.89
C ALA A 56 -3.36 -9.01 -1.19
N SER A 57 -3.72 -7.79 -0.77
CA SER A 57 -5.01 -7.52 -0.13
C SER A 57 -6.20 -7.74 -1.06
N CYS A 58 -6.06 -7.33 -2.33
CA CYS A 58 -7.06 -7.55 -3.37
C CYS A 58 -7.22 -9.05 -3.67
N LEU A 59 -6.11 -9.77 -3.75
CA LEU A 59 -6.08 -11.20 -4.03
C LEU A 59 -6.70 -12.02 -2.89
N TYR A 60 -6.42 -11.68 -1.63
CA TYR A 60 -7.04 -12.33 -0.46
C TYR A 60 -8.57 -12.19 -0.46
N PHE A 61 -9.07 -11.00 -0.80
CA PHE A 61 -10.51 -10.75 -0.91
C PHE A 61 -11.14 -11.56 -2.05
N PHE A 62 -10.42 -11.70 -3.17
CA PHE A 62 -10.89 -12.46 -4.34
C PHE A 62 -10.85 -13.99 -4.12
N LEU A 63 -9.86 -14.49 -3.36
CA LEU A 63 -9.70 -15.92 -3.08
C LEU A 63 -10.61 -16.44 -1.96
N GLY A 64 -11.39 -15.58 -1.30
CA GLY A 64 -12.45 -16.02 -0.37
C GLY A 64 -11.94 -16.72 0.90
N PHE A 65 -10.66 -16.58 1.25
CA PHE A 65 -10.15 -17.00 2.56
C PHE A 65 -10.61 -15.99 3.62
N ASN A 66 -11.85 -16.14 4.09
CA ASN A 66 -12.32 -15.57 5.36
C ASN A 66 -12.14 -16.59 6.48
#